data_AF-A0A098TB68-F1
#
_entry.id   AF-A0A098TB68-F1
#
_cell.length_a   1.000
_cell.length_b   1.000
_cell.length_c   1.000
_cell.angle_alpha   90.00
_cell.angle_beta   90.00
_cell.angle_gamma   90.00
#
_symmetry.space_group_name_H-M   'P 1'
#
loop_
_entity.id
_entity.type
_entity.pdbx_description
1 polymer ?
#
loop_
_entity_poly.entity_id
_entity_poly.type
_entity_poly.pdbx_seq_one_letter_code
_entity_poly.pdbx_strand_id
1 'polypeptide(L)'
;MADAEDTAIGVLVWLAGEPELMGRFLALTGLEAGNLREAAREPGFLAGVLEFLMNHEPTLMEFCAATGTRPEDVTRAFHALGGSSQA
;
A
#
# COMPACT_ATOMS: atom_id res chain seq x y z
N MET A 1 17.04 8.03 -4.68
CA MET A 1 16.13 7.10 -5.38
C MET A 1 15.20 6.67 -4.30
N ALA A 2 14.06 7.35 -4.13
CA ALA A 2 13.18 7.08 -3.00
C ALA A 2 12.65 5.64 -3.17
N ASP A 3 13.05 4.78 -2.24
CA ASP A 3 12.91 3.34 -2.30
C ASP A 3 11.44 2.95 -2.42
N ALA A 4 11.12 1.98 -3.28
CA ALA A 4 9.76 1.51 -3.47
C ALA A 4 9.11 1.06 -2.14
N GLU A 5 9.94 0.54 -1.23
CA GLU A 5 9.60 0.23 0.15
C GLU A 5 9.14 1.47 0.93
N ASP A 6 9.82 2.61 0.78
CA ASP A 6 9.46 3.87 1.45
C ASP A 6 8.08 4.37 0.99
N THR A 7 7.78 4.27 -0.31
CA THR A 7 6.45 4.58 -0.84
C THR A 7 5.38 3.66 -0.23
N ALA A 8 5.63 2.34 -0.22
CA ALA A 8 4.69 1.38 0.35
C ALA A 8 4.49 1.57 1.86
N ILE A 9 5.55 1.86 2.60
CA ILE A 9 5.50 2.20 4.02
C ILE A 9 4.71 3.49 4.23
N GLY A 10 4.92 4.51 3.39
CA GLY A 10 4.16 5.76 3.43
C GLY A 10 2.67 5.54 3.25
N VAL A 11 2.28 4.69 2.31
CA VAL A 11 0.89 4.26 2.11
C VAL A 11 0.35 3.56 3.36
N LEU A 12 1.12 2.66 3.95
CA LEU A 12 0.72 1.92 5.15
C LEU A 12 0.53 2.85 6.37
N VAL A 13 1.41 3.83 6.54
CA VAL A 13 1.32 4.85 7.60
C VAL A 13 0.09 5.73 7.40
N TRP A 14 -0.18 6.13 6.15
CA TRP A 14 -1.38 6.90 5.82
C TRP A 14 -2.66 6.08 6.07
N LEU A 15 -2.69 4.81 5.64
CA LEU A 15 -3.76 3.86 5.94
C LEU A 15 -3.99 3.68 7.44
N ALA A 16 -2.91 3.65 8.24
CA ALA A 16 -3.03 3.52 9.69
C ALA A 16 -3.70 4.73 10.35
N GLY A 17 -3.71 5.90 9.69
CA GLY A 17 -4.50 7.07 10.08
C GLY A 17 -5.99 6.95 9.74
N GLU A 18 -6.35 6.06 8.81
CA GLU A 18 -7.69 5.91 8.25
C GLU A 18 -8.34 4.58 8.71
N PRO A 19 -9.08 4.56 9.84
CA PRO A 19 -9.56 3.32 10.44
C PRO A 19 -10.51 2.52 9.55
N GLU A 20 -11.31 3.21 8.72
CA GLU A 20 -12.22 2.56 7.76
C GLU A 20 -11.46 1.82 6.65
N LEU A 21 -10.43 2.48 6.09
CA LEU A 21 -9.60 1.91 5.05
C LEU A 21 -8.69 0.80 5.59
N MET A 22 -8.11 0.99 6.78
CA MET A 22 -7.34 -0.04 7.47
C MET A 22 -8.20 -1.29 7.74
N GLY A 23 -9.42 -1.11 8.24
CA GLY A 23 -10.36 -2.21 8.45
C GLY A 23 -10.66 -2.98 7.15
N ARG A 24 -10.87 -2.26 6.04
CA ARG A 24 -11.08 -2.86 4.72
C ARG A 24 -9.84 -3.61 4.21
N PHE A 25 -8.65 -3.03 4.37
CA PHE A 25 -7.39 -3.66 3.99
C PHE A 25 -7.16 -4.97 4.74
N LEU A 26 -7.35 -4.97 6.06
CA LEU A 26 -7.26 -6.17 6.89
C LEU A 26 -8.29 -7.23 6.48
N ALA A 27 -9.53 -6.81 6.19
CA ALA A 27 -10.58 -7.72 5.74
C ALA A 27 -10.29 -8.36 4.37
N LEU A 28 -9.66 -7.64 3.45
CA LEU A 28 -9.30 -8.14 2.11
C LEU A 28 -8.06 -9.03 2.13
N THR A 29 -7.06 -8.66 2.92
CA THR A 29 -5.81 -9.43 3.05
C THR A 29 -5.94 -10.63 3.99
N GLY A 30 -6.98 -10.65 4.83
CA GLY A 30 -7.16 -11.65 5.88
C GLY A 30 -6.16 -11.49 7.03
N LEU A 31 -5.48 -10.34 7.12
CA LEU A 31 -4.50 -10.07 8.15
C LEU A 31 -5.15 -9.45 9.39
N GLU A 32 -4.50 -9.65 10.53
CA GLU A 32 -4.87 -9.01 11.79
C GLU A 32 -3.89 -7.87 12.10
N ALA A 33 -4.37 -6.82 12.77
CA ALA A 33 -3.54 -5.66 13.12
C ALA A 33 -2.29 -6.04 13.93
N GLY A 34 -2.36 -7.10 14.74
CA GLY A 34 -1.22 -7.64 15.49
C GLY A 34 -0.11 -8.22 14.61
N ASN A 35 -0.47 -8.74 13.42
CA ASN A 35 0.46 -9.37 12.49
C ASN A 35 0.97 -8.40 11.42
N LEU A 36 0.38 -7.19 11.33
CA LEU A 36 0.75 -6.16 10.37
C LEU A 36 2.24 -5.83 10.40
N ARG A 37 2.86 -5.76 11.58
CA ARG A 37 4.28 -5.43 11.73
C ARG A 37 5.22 -6.52 11.24
N GLU A 38 4.81 -7.77 11.38
CA GLU A 38 5.56 -8.93 10.84
C GLU A 38 5.36 -8.99 9.33
N ALA A 39 4.12 -8.84 8.85
CA ALA A 39 3.79 -8.81 7.43
C ALA A 39 4.51 -7.66 6.70
N ALA A 40 4.64 -6.48 7.30
CA ALA A 40 5.40 -5.35 6.76
C ALA A 40 6.88 -5.63 6.48
N ARG A 41 7.43 -6.71 7.04
CA ARG A 41 8.81 -7.17 6.76
C ARG A 41 8.90 -8.05 5.53
N GLU A 42 7.76 -8.52 5.02
CA GLU A 42 7.72 -9.34 3.83
C GLU A 42 7.64 -8.45 2.57
N PRO A 43 8.54 -8.65 1.59
CA PRO A 43 8.54 -7.84 0.37
C PRO A 43 7.23 -7.97 -0.43
N GLY A 44 6.60 -9.15 -0.39
CA GLY A 44 5.30 -9.38 -1.05
C GLY A 44 4.14 -8.63 -0.40
N PHE A 45 4.22 -8.33 0.89
CA PHE A 45 3.16 -7.59 1.59
C PHE A 45 3.15 -6.12 1.19
N LEU A 46 4.31 -5.48 1.07
CA LEU A 46 4.42 -4.10 0.60
C LEU A 46 3.86 -3.93 -0.82
N ALA A 47 4.09 -4.92 -1.69
CA ALA A 47 3.46 -4.96 -3.01
C ALA A 47 1.92 -5.08 -2.91
N GLY A 48 1.40 -5.91 -2.01
CA GLY A 48 -0.05 -6.05 -1.77
C GLY A 48 -0.72 -4.79 -1.21
N VAL A 49 -0.01 -3.99 -0.40
CA VAL A 49 -0.49 -2.68 0.07
C VAL A 49 -0.67 -1.71 -1.10
N LEU A 50 0.32 -1.65 -1.99
CA LEU A 50 0.25 -0.82 -3.19
C LEU A 50 -0.82 -1.33 -4.16
N GLU A 51 -0.98 -2.64 -4.31
CA GLU A 51 -2.06 -3.25 -5.11
C GLU A 51 -3.43 -2.85 -4.57
N PHE A 52 -3.65 -2.93 -3.26
CA PHE A 52 -4.90 -2.50 -2.62
C PHE A 52 -5.21 -1.03 -2.93
N LEU A 53 -4.19 -0.17 -2.85
CA LEU A 53 -4.34 1.24 -3.18
C LEU A 53 -4.69 1.44 -4.67
N MET A 54 -3.98 0.76 -5.56
CA MET A 54 -4.20 0.82 -7.02
C MET A 54 -5.55 0.24 -7.44
N ASN A 55 -6.08 -0.75 -6.71
CA ASN A 55 -7.38 -1.35 -6.98
C ASN A 55 -8.56 -0.47 -6.54
N HIS A 56 -8.29 0.66 -5.86
CA HIS A 56 -9.30 1.62 -5.42
C HIS A 56 -8.88 3.05 -5.76
N GLU A 57 -9.23 3.49 -6.98
CA GLU A 57 -8.92 4.81 -7.52
C GLU A 57 -9.20 6.00 -6.57
N PRO A 58 -10.33 6.05 -5.81
CA PRO A 58 -10.56 7.13 -4.86
C PRO A 58 -9.47 7.22 -3.80
N THR A 59 -9.09 6.09 -3.22
CA THR A 59 -8.10 6.02 -2.15
C THR A 59 -6.70 6.32 -2.67
N LEU A 60 -6.37 5.87 -3.89
CA LEU A 60 -5.14 6.27 -4.56
C LEU A 60 -5.06 7.80 -4.72
N MET A 61 -6.13 8.43 -5.21
CA MET A 61 -6.19 9.87 -5.39
C MET A 61 -6.11 10.63 -4.06
N GLU A 62 -6.76 10.13 -3.01
CA GLU A 62 -6.67 10.71 -1.66
C GLU A 62 -5.25 10.62 -1.08
N PHE A 63 -4.60 9.46 -1.17
CA PHE A 63 -3.21 9.30 -0.76
C PHE A 63 -2.28 10.25 -1.53
N CYS A 64 -2.45 10.32 -2.86
CA CYS A 64 -1.67 11.22 -3.72
C CYS A 64 -1.90 12.70 -3.34
N ALA A 65 -3.14 13.08 -3.05
CA ALA A 65 -3.48 14.44 -2.61
C ALA A 65 -2.90 14.76 -1.22
N ALA A 66 -2.93 13.80 -0.29
CA ALA A 66 -2.45 13.99 1.08
C ALA A 66 -0.91 14.06 1.17
N THR A 67 -0.21 13.26 0.36
CA THR A 67 1.26 13.14 0.41
C THR A 67 1.98 13.93 -0.67
N GLY A 68 1.27 14.42 -1.68
CA GLY A 68 1.87 15.01 -2.88
C GLY A 68 2.57 13.98 -3.78
N THR A 69 2.41 12.69 -3.49
CA THR A 69 2.95 11.59 -4.31
C THR A 69 2.17 11.52 -5.61
N ARG A 70 2.85 11.23 -6.73
CA ARG A 70 2.16 11.03 -8.00
C ARG A 70 1.73 9.57 -8.12
N PRO A 71 0.56 9.28 -8.72
CA PRO A 71 0.09 7.90 -8.90
C PRO A 71 1.07 7.06 -9.72
N GLU A 72 1.80 7.68 -10.66
CA GLU A 72 2.89 7.04 -11.41
C GLU A 72 4.06 6.57 -10.52
N ASP A 73 4.35 7.24 -9.40
CA ASP A 73 5.37 6.81 -8.45
C ASP A 73 4.90 5.59 -7.64
N VAL A 74 3.60 5.51 -7.31
CA VAL A 74 2.97 4.34 -6.67
C VAL A 74 3.06 3.11 -7.58
N THR A 75 2.69 3.26 -8.85
CA THR A 75 2.78 2.17 -9.84
C THR A 75 4.23 1.71 -10.05
N ARG A 76 5.19 2.65 -10.11
CA ARG A 76 6.61 2.31 -10.18
C ARG A 76 7.07 1.52 -8.96
N ALA A 77 6.66 1.93 -7.76
CA ALA A 77 6.99 1.23 -6.53
C ALA A 77 6.41 -0.20 -6.53
N PHE A 78 5.17 -0.37 -7.00
CA PHE A 78 4.53 -1.68 -7.10
C PHE A 78 5.32 -2.63 -8.01
N HIS A 79 5.70 -2.18 -9.20
CA HIS A 79 6.52 -2.97 -10.11
C HIS A 79 7.93 -3.25 -9.55
N ALA A 80 8.53 -2.28 -8.86
CA ALA A 80 9.86 -2.45 -8.25
C ALA A 80 9.86 -3.46 -7.09
N LEU A 81 8.76 -3.58 -6.35
CA LEU A 81 8.59 -4.57 -5.28
C LEU A 81 8.26 -5.99 -5.78
N GLY A 82 8.20 -6.19 -7.10
CA GLY A 82 7.87 -7.49 -7.69
C GLY A 82 6.38 -7.80 -7.65
N GLY A 83 5.52 -6.77 -7.55
CA GLY A 83 4.09 -6.90 -7.71
C GLY A 83 3.75 -7.45 -9.10
N SER A 84 3.53 -8.76 -9.18
CA SER A 84 2.85 -9.36 -10.32
C SER A 84 1.36 -9.25 -10.05
N SER A 85 0.69 -8.26 -10.65
CA SER A 85 -0.76 -8.31 -10.79
C SER A 85 -1.06 -9.59 -11.57
N GLN A 86 -1.41 -10.68 -10.87
CA GLN A 86 -1.65 -11.95 -11.54
C GLN A 86 -2.76 -11.75 -12.56
N ALA A 87 -2.45 -12.19 -13.78
CA ALA A 87 -3.27 -12.11 -14.98
C ALA A 87 -4.55 -12.93 -14.91
#